data_AF-A0A381VZZ6-F1
#
_entry.id   AF-A0A381VZZ6-F1
#
_cell.length_a   1.000
_cell.length_b   1.000
_cell.length_c   1.000
_cell.angle_alpha   90.00
_cell.angle_beta   90.00
_cell.angle_gamma   90.00
#
_symmetry.space_group_name_H-M   'P 1'
#
loop_
_entity.id
_entity.type
_entity.pdbx_description
1 polymer ?
#
loop_
_entity_poly.entity_id
_entity_poly.type
_entity_poly.pdbx_seq_one_letter_code
_entity_poly.pdbx_strand_id
1 'polypeptide(L)'
;VKRKLLLIVLAAFVGTASLVVAAVQDGWDVPEDAKVVESPFAADDEVIAEGATLYQRNCRMCHGESGKGDGPATARIKPAPPDITTAEAQDRMSDGEMFYKIT
;
A
#
# COMPACT_ATOMS: atom_id res chain seq x y z
N VAL A 1 45.12 12.80 16.64
CA VAL A 1 44.00 12.69 17.62
C VAL A 1 42.75 13.42 17.13
N LYS A 2 42.81 14.72 16.81
CA LYS A 2 41.65 15.54 16.37
C LYS A 2 40.90 15.01 15.12
N ARG A 3 41.61 14.49 14.11
CA ARG A 3 41.01 13.84 12.92
C ARG A 3 40.27 12.53 13.22
N LYS A 4 40.76 11.73 14.17
CA LYS A 4 40.07 10.49 14.60
C LYS A 4 38.80 10.81 15.38
N LEU A 5 38.83 11.87 16.20
CA LEU A 5 37.67 12.35 16.94
C LEU A 5 36.58 12.93 16.02
N LEU A 6 36.98 13.67 14.97
CA LEU A 6 36.05 14.21 13.96
C LEU A 6 35.33 13.10 13.17
N LEU A 7 36.03 12.02 12.84
CA LEU A 7 35.47 10.87 12.11
C LEU A 7 34.52 10.04 12.98
N ILE A 8 34.79 9.92 14.28
CA ILE A 8 33.90 9.23 15.23
C ILE A 8 32.61 10.03 15.44
N VAL A 9 32.69 11.37 15.52
CA VAL A 9 31.51 12.24 15.66
C VAL A 9 30.65 12.24 14.38
N LEU A 10 31.26 12.22 13.19
CA LEU A 10 30.51 12.08 11.92
C LEU A 10 29.82 10.72 11.80
N ALA A 11 30.50 9.62 12.19
CA ALA A 11 29.91 8.29 12.16
C ALA A 11 28.73 8.15 13.14
N ALA A 12 28.80 8.79 14.31
CA ALA A 12 27.70 8.82 15.27
C ALA A 12 26.49 9.64 14.77
N PHE A 13 26.70 10.71 14.01
CA PHE A 13 25.62 11.54 13.45
C PHE A 13 24.90 10.88 12.26
N VAL A 14 25.63 10.12 11.44
CA VAL A 14 25.04 9.30 10.35
C VAL A 14 24.29 8.09 10.91
N GLY A 15 24.78 7.50 12.00
CA GLY A 15 24.14 6.36 12.67
C GLY A 15 22.78 6.69 13.31
N THR A 16 22.62 7.87 13.90
CA THR A 16 21.33 8.27 14.52
C THR A 16 20.31 8.76 13.49
N ALA A 17 20.74 9.45 12.43
CA ALA A 17 19.82 9.90 11.36
C ALA A 17 19.17 8.74 10.60
N SER A 18 19.85 7.59 10.50
CA SER A 18 19.36 6.42 9.76
C SER A 18 18.25 5.66 10.50
N LEU A 19 18.14 5.78 11.82
CA LEU A 19 17.11 5.10 12.62
C LEU A 19 15.75 5.81 12.57
N VAL A 20 15.71 7.10 12.23
CA VAL A 20 14.46 7.89 12.21
C VAL A 20 13.70 7.72 10.89
N VAL A 21 14.40 7.41 9.78
CA VAL A 21 13.79 7.29 8.45
C VAL A 21 12.90 6.03 8.30
N ALA A 22 13.13 4.98 9.10
CA ALA A 22 12.34 3.75 9.03
C ALA A 22 10.93 3.87 9.66
N ALA A 23 10.69 4.90 10.48
CA ALA A 23 9.43 5.07 11.22
C ALA A 23 8.37 5.93 10.49
N VAL A 24 8.72 6.51 9.34
CA VAL A 24 7.80 7.32 8.50
C VAL A 24 7.42 6.51 7.25
N GLN A 25 6.74 5.39 7.48
CA GLN A 25 5.73 4.92 6.53
C GLN A 25 4.39 5.39 7.11
N ASP A 26 4.14 6.70 7.11
CA ASP A 26 2.77 7.19 7.24
C ASP A 26 1.98 6.57 6.10
N GLY A 27 0.87 5.90 6.39
CA GLY A 27 0.23 5.10 5.35
C GLY A 27 -1.23 4.77 5.58
N TRP A 28 -1.96 5.65 6.25
CA TRP A 28 -3.42 5.61 6.41
C TRP A 28 -3.91 4.68 7.53
N ASP A 29 -3.98 5.23 8.75
CA ASP A 29 -4.70 4.61 9.85
C ASP A 29 -6.20 4.55 9.52
N VAL A 30 -6.72 3.33 9.35
CA VAL A 30 -8.16 3.10 9.16
C VAL A 30 -8.83 3.12 10.54
N PRO A 31 -9.88 3.94 10.75
CA PRO A 31 -10.66 3.94 11.98
C PRO A 31 -11.23 2.54 12.31
N GLU A 32 -11.26 2.17 13.60
CA GLU A 32 -11.71 0.84 14.03
C GLU A 32 -13.16 0.52 13.61
N ASP A 33 -14.01 1.54 13.55
CA ASP A 33 -15.39 1.41 13.08
C ASP A 33 -15.48 1.16 11.57
N ALA A 34 -14.55 1.68 10.77
CA ALA A 34 -14.47 1.39 9.34
C ALA A 34 -13.97 -0.03 9.05
N LYS A 35 -13.08 -0.59 9.89
CA LYS A 35 -12.51 -1.95 9.68
C LYS A 35 -13.55 -3.06 9.73
N VAL A 36 -14.65 -2.84 10.45
CA VAL A 36 -15.74 -3.82 10.62
C VAL A 36 -16.93 -3.57 9.68
N VAL A 37 -16.79 -2.63 8.74
CA VAL A 37 -17.78 -2.43 7.68
C VAL A 37 -17.67 -3.56 6.68
N GLU A 38 -18.79 -4.23 6.44
CA GLU A 38 -18.92 -5.26 5.40
C GLU A 38 -19.52 -4.66 4.14
N SER A 39 -19.23 -5.25 2.98
CA SER A 39 -19.92 -4.90 1.73
C SER A 39 -21.44 -5.10 1.89
N PRO A 40 -22.28 -4.11 1.54
CA PRO A 40 -23.73 -4.28 1.52
C PRO A 40 -24.21 -5.10 0.32
N PHE A 41 -23.33 -5.39 -0.63
CA PHE A 41 -23.63 -6.15 -1.85
C PHE A 41 -23.14 -7.58 -1.72
N ALA A 42 -23.97 -8.53 -2.12
CA ALA A 42 -23.55 -9.91 -2.30
C ALA A 42 -22.56 -10.01 -3.48
N ALA A 43 -21.57 -10.89 -3.38
CA ALA A 43 -20.62 -11.18 -4.45
C ALA A 43 -21.25 -12.08 -5.53
N ASP A 44 -22.35 -11.64 -6.12
CA ASP A 44 -23.01 -12.32 -7.24
C ASP A 44 -22.41 -11.91 -8.60
N ASP A 45 -22.79 -12.64 -9.65
CA ASP A 45 -22.21 -12.44 -10.98
C ASP A 45 -22.41 -11.02 -11.54
N GLU A 46 -23.51 -10.34 -11.18
CA GLU A 46 -23.80 -8.98 -11.64
C GLU A 46 -22.87 -7.97 -10.95
N VAL A 47 -22.76 -8.05 -9.61
CA VAL A 47 -21.86 -7.19 -8.82
C VAL A 47 -20.40 -7.40 -9.22
N ILE A 48 -20.00 -8.66 -9.47
CA ILE A 48 -18.63 -8.97 -9.93
C ILE A 48 -18.38 -8.40 -11.33
N ALA A 49 -19.34 -8.47 -12.25
CA ALA A 49 -19.19 -7.91 -13.59
C ALA A 49 -19.10 -6.36 -13.57
N GLU A 50 -19.88 -5.70 -12.73
CA GLU A 50 -19.76 -4.26 -12.52
C GLU A 50 -18.41 -3.90 -11.89
N GLY A 51 -17.99 -4.62 -10.86
CA GLY A 51 -16.69 -4.46 -10.21
C GLY A 51 -15.52 -4.60 -11.20
N ALA A 52 -15.59 -5.58 -12.12
CA ALA A 52 -14.61 -5.73 -13.18
C ALA A 52 -14.56 -4.51 -14.10
N THR A 53 -15.70 -3.94 -14.47
CA THR A 53 -15.78 -2.72 -15.29
C THR A 53 -15.15 -1.52 -14.57
N LEU A 54 -15.40 -1.37 -13.26
CA LEU A 54 -14.80 -0.33 -12.44
C LEU A 54 -13.28 -0.51 -12.30
N TYR A 55 -12.82 -1.74 -12.11
CA TYR A 55 -11.40 -2.07 -12.01
C TYR A 55 -10.64 -1.66 -13.28
N GLN A 56 -11.20 -1.99 -14.44
CA GLN A 56 -10.62 -1.64 -15.74
C GLN A 56 -10.48 -0.12 -15.92
N ARG A 57 -11.49 0.63 -15.45
CA ARG A 57 -11.53 2.09 -15.59
C ARG A 57 -10.59 2.80 -14.61
N ASN A 58 -10.52 2.34 -13.36
CA ASN A 58 -9.94 3.13 -12.28
C ASN A 58 -8.63 2.53 -11.72
N CYS A 59 -8.49 1.20 -11.73
CA CYS A 59 -7.45 0.50 -10.97
C CYS A 59 -6.32 0.00 -11.85
N ARG A 60 -6.66 -0.47 -13.06
CA ARG A 60 -5.75 -1.11 -14.02
C ARG A 60 -4.49 -0.31 -14.34
N MET A 61 -4.58 1.03 -14.38
CA MET A 61 -3.44 1.89 -14.69
C MET A 61 -2.23 1.63 -13.77
N CYS A 62 -2.50 1.29 -12.51
CA CYS A 62 -1.50 1.04 -11.48
C CYS A 62 -1.36 -0.45 -11.17
N HIS A 63 -2.48 -1.17 -11.04
CA HIS A 63 -2.46 -2.58 -10.63
C HIS A 63 -2.33 -3.59 -11.79
N GLY A 64 -2.45 -3.12 -13.04
CA GLY A 64 -2.37 -3.97 -14.23
C GLY A 64 -3.66 -4.71 -14.54
N GLU A 65 -3.72 -5.38 -15.69
CA GLU A 65 -4.89 -6.15 -16.13
C GLU A 65 -5.22 -7.28 -15.15
N SER A 66 -4.18 -7.91 -14.61
CA SER A 66 -4.31 -9.11 -13.77
C SER A 66 -4.27 -8.83 -12.27
N GLY A 67 -4.13 -7.58 -11.84
CA GLY A 67 -4.03 -7.24 -10.40
C GLY A 67 -2.66 -7.48 -9.77
N LYS A 68 -1.62 -7.74 -10.56
CA LYS A 68 -0.29 -8.09 -10.06
C LYS A 68 0.60 -6.90 -9.71
N GLY A 69 0.05 -5.69 -9.77
CA GLY A 69 0.84 -4.47 -9.55
C GLY A 69 1.74 -4.11 -10.73
N ASP A 70 1.43 -4.61 -11.93
CA ASP A 70 2.24 -4.47 -13.15
C ASP A 70 1.63 -3.50 -14.17
N GLY A 71 0.83 -2.54 -13.70
CA GLY A 71 0.20 -1.54 -14.53
C GLY A 71 1.20 -0.60 -15.23
N PRO A 72 0.80 0.07 -16.33
CA PRO A 72 1.68 0.98 -17.06
C PRO A 72 2.29 2.11 -16.20
N ALA A 73 1.61 2.51 -15.12
CA ALA A 73 2.09 3.54 -14.21
C ALA A 73 3.00 3.00 -13.09
N THR A 74 3.10 1.69 -12.87
CA THR A 74 3.83 1.07 -11.75
C THR A 74 5.25 1.59 -11.62
N ALA A 75 5.98 1.73 -12.74
CA ALA A 75 7.38 2.19 -12.72
C ALA A 75 7.57 3.59 -12.09
N ARG A 76 6.49 4.37 -11.96
CA ARG A 76 6.49 5.73 -11.40
C ARG A 76 5.93 5.81 -9.98
N ILE A 77 5.46 4.70 -9.40
CA ILE A 77 4.84 4.64 -8.07
C ILE A 77 5.82 3.94 -7.10
N LYS A 78 6.06 4.54 -5.94
CA LYS A 78 6.95 4.00 -4.89
C LYS A 78 6.28 4.11 -3.51
N PRO A 79 6.10 3.00 -2.77
CA PRO A 79 6.37 1.62 -3.20
C PRO A 79 5.48 1.21 -4.39
N ALA A 80 5.92 0.23 -5.18
CA ALA A 80 5.10 -0.30 -6.27
C ALA A 80 3.77 -0.85 -5.71
N PRO A 81 2.65 -0.75 -6.45
CA PRO A 81 1.41 -1.40 -6.06
C PRO A 81 1.63 -2.90 -5.82
N PRO A 82 1.08 -3.49 -4.75
CA PRO A 82 1.27 -4.91 -4.45
C PRO A 82 0.49 -5.79 -5.43
N ASP A 83 0.86 -7.08 -5.47
CA ASP A 83 0.05 -8.13 -6.07
C ASP A 83 -1.15 -8.42 -5.17
N ILE A 84 -2.36 -8.12 -5.65
CA ILE A 84 -3.63 -8.31 -4.93
C ILE A 84 -4.33 -9.64 -5.27
N THR A 85 -3.66 -10.53 -6.01
CA THR A 85 -4.22 -11.81 -6.45
C THR A 85 -3.95 -12.97 -5.48
N THR A 86 -3.06 -12.76 -4.52
CA THR A 86 -2.70 -13.80 -3.54
C THR A 86 -3.69 -13.84 -2.39
N ALA A 87 -3.92 -15.03 -1.84
CA ALA A 87 -4.75 -15.20 -0.64
C ALA A 87 -4.22 -14.33 0.52
N GLU A 88 -2.89 -14.30 0.70
CA GLU A 88 -2.27 -13.42 1.69
C GLU A 88 -2.62 -11.94 1.47
N ALA A 89 -2.61 -11.45 0.23
CA ALA A 89 -2.97 -10.06 -0.04
C ALA A 89 -4.46 -9.77 0.21
N GLN A 90 -5.33 -10.74 -0.06
CA GLN A 90 -6.77 -10.62 0.18
C GLN A 90 -7.10 -10.70 1.67
N ASP A 91 -6.37 -11.51 2.44
CA ASP A 91 -6.54 -11.63 3.90
C ASP A 91 -5.95 -10.45 4.68
N ARG A 92 -5.17 -9.59 4.02
CA ARG A 92 -4.46 -8.48 4.66
C ARG A 92 -5.32 -7.25 4.95
N MET A 93 -6.50 -7.13 4.36
CA MET A 93 -7.42 -6.01 4.59
C MET A 93 -8.86 -6.51 4.56
N SER A 94 -9.70 -6.03 5.48
CA SER A 94 -11.14 -6.24 5.38
C SER A 94 -11.77 -5.43 4.23
N ASP A 95 -13.01 -5.77 3.86
CA ASP A 95 -13.80 -4.99 2.90
C ASP A 95 -13.89 -3.51 3.31
N GLY A 96 -14.15 -3.26 4.59
CA GLY A 96 -14.23 -1.90 5.14
C GLY A 96 -12.90 -1.14 5.08
N GLU A 97 -11.77 -1.81 5.34
CA GLU A 97 -10.44 -1.22 5.14
C GLU A 97 -10.20 -0.89 3.67
N MET A 98 -10.58 -1.77 2.75
CA MET A 98 -10.45 -1.51 1.32
C MET A 98 -11.33 -0.33 0.89
N PHE A 99 -12.58 -0.29 1.30
CA PHE A 99 -13.54 0.77 0.97
C PHE A 99 -13.07 2.14 1.46
N TYR A 100 -12.62 2.22 2.72
CA TYR A 100 -12.05 3.44 3.29
C TYR A 100 -10.84 3.93 2.51
N LYS A 101 -10.07 3.01 1.92
CA LYS A 101 -8.86 3.35 1.16
C LYS A 101 -9.10 3.79 -0.29
N ILE A 102 -10.29 3.58 -0.83
CA ILE A 102 -10.59 3.92 -2.24
C ILE A 102 -11.63 5.03 -2.39
N THR A 103 -12.10 5.59 -1.28
CA THR A 103 -13.10 6.68 -1.21
C THR A 103 -12.55 7.89 -0.47
#